data_AF-A0A235B2X6-F1
#
_entry.id   AF-A0A235B2X6-F1
#
_cell.length_a   1.000
_cell.length_b   1.000
_cell.length_c   1.000
_cell.angle_alpha   90.00
_cell.angle_beta   90.00
_cell.angle_gamma   90.00
#
_symmetry.space_group_name_H-M   'P 1'
#
loop_
_entity.id
_entity.type
_entity.pdbx_description
1 polymer ?
#
loop_
_entity_poly.entity_id
_entity_poly.type
_entity_poly.pdbx_seq_one_letter_code
_entity_poly.pdbx_strand_id
1 'polypeptide(L)'
;MKINKKYIPVSHKKTRPGYQINPRYITVHNTGNTSAGADAEAHARLLYNGNSRQASWHFTVDDKEIWQHLPTDENGWHAGDGRGSGNMASIGVEICENRDGDFAKAEANAAQLVRHLCDELDIPVSRVVPHRHWSGKNCPHRTLHHWSQFIEMVKGSKWDGKSFPGRSAFKIGKKHPAVTVLGERLHEHGYGKYYKVGPGPRFSEVDRKATAAFQRDQGWSGSGADGYPGPLTWERLMEPPKKKEEKKLKEFWRLYKNGEQFGYFDVDENARRKIAEVLEKSMTDNEKEINIKVERDLKYI
;
A
#
# COMPACT_ATOMS: atom_id res chain seq x y z
N MET A 1 11.41 0.18 5.72
CA MET A 1 11.30 -0.78 6.83
C MET A 1 10.24 -1.79 6.41
N LYS A 2 10.65 -3.06 6.26
CA LYS A 2 9.72 -4.12 5.88
C LYS A 2 9.01 -4.63 7.13
N ILE A 3 7.69 -4.74 7.08
CA ILE A 3 6.86 -5.32 8.14
C ILE A 3 6.26 -6.61 7.58
N ASN A 4 6.67 -7.76 8.11
CA ASN A 4 6.08 -9.05 7.77
C ASN A 4 4.71 -9.17 8.47
N LYS A 5 3.74 -9.85 7.84
CA LYS A 5 2.39 -10.00 8.41
C LYS A 5 2.09 -11.48 8.63
N LYS A 6 1.63 -11.82 9.84
CA LYS A 6 1.12 -13.16 10.20
C LYS A 6 0.01 -12.97 11.22
N TYR A 7 -1.17 -12.62 10.73
CA TYR A 7 -2.28 -12.25 11.61
C TYR A 7 -2.85 -13.44 12.37
N ILE A 8 -3.15 -13.23 13.65
CA ILE A 8 -3.89 -14.20 14.46
C ILE A 8 -5.20 -14.56 13.73
N PRO A 9 -5.52 -15.85 13.51
CA PRO A 9 -6.76 -16.24 12.86
C PRO A 9 -7.99 -15.64 13.55
N VAL A 10 -8.96 -15.16 12.76
CA VAL A 10 -10.21 -14.56 13.29
C VAL A 10 -11.06 -15.56 14.09
N SER A 11 -10.79 -16.86 13.95
CA SER A 11 -11.36 -17.94 14.76
C SER A 11 -10.81 -17.99 16.20
N HIS A 12 -9.63 -17.43 16.47
CA HIS A 12 -9.00 -17.43 17.79
C HIS A 12 -9.57 -16.34 18.71
N LYS A 13 -10.88 -16.41 19.00
CA LYS A 13 -11.63 -15.36 19.74
C LYS A 13 -11.04 -15.00 21.12
N LYS A 14 -10.34 -15.93 21.77
CA LYS A 14 -9.67 -15.68 23.06
C LYS A 14 -8.57 -14.63 22.94
N THR A 15 -7.79 -14.65 21.86
CA THR A 15 -6.61 -13.79 21.66
C THR A 15 -6.83 -12.72 20.60
N ARG A 16 -7.79 -12.90 19.69
CA ARG A 16 -8.25 -11.88 18.73
C ARG A 16 -9.77 -11.72 18.86
N PRO A 17 -10.24 -10.90 19.82
CA PRO A 17 -11.67 -10.68 20.02
C PRO A 17 -12.29 -9.84 18.88
N GLY A 18 -11.49 -9.07 18.13
CA GLY A 18 -11.92 -8.29 16.98
C GLY A 18 -12.71 -7.03 17.33
N TYR A 19 -12.50 -6.44 18.51
CA TYR A 19 -13.12 -5.14 18.81
C TYR A 19 -12.40 -4.05 18.04
N GLN A 20 -13.18 -3.23 17.33
CA GLN A 20 -12.65 -2.08 16.62
C GLN A 20 -12.13 -1.03 17.61
N ILE A 21 -10.97 -0.46 17.30
CA ILE A 21 -10.35 0.61 18.06
C ILE A 21 -9.99 1.79 17.16
N ASN A 22 -9.98 2.98 17.74
CA ASN A 22 -9.30 4.13 17.19
C ASN A 22 -8.05 4.39 18.05
N PRO A 23 -6.85 3.91 17.64
CA PRO A 23 -5.67 3.96 18.49
C PRO A 23 -5.26 5.40 18.76
N ARG A 24 -5.04 5.71 20.04
CA ARG A 24 -4.58 7.02 20.53
C ARG A 24 -3.21 6.94 21.19
N TYR A 25 -2.74 5.73 21.50
CA TYR A 25 -1.49 5.45 22.19
C TYR A 25 -0.69 4.37 21.47
N ILE A 26 0.60 4.30 21.77
CA ILE A 26 1.45 3.16 21.47
C ILE A 26 2.06 2.69 22.79
N THR A 27 1.92 1.40 23.10
CA THR A 27 2.42 0.78 24.32
C THR A 27 3.61 -0.09 23.99
N VAL A 28 4.75 0.22 24.60
CA VAL A 28 6.00 -0.52 24.40
C VAL A 28 6.19 -1.55 25.51
N HIS A 29 6.64 -2.74 25.13
CA HIS A 29 6.88 -3.90 25.98
C HIS A 29 8.25 -4.53 25.67
N ASN A 30 8.79 -5.31 26.62
CA ASN A 30 9.81 -6.32 26.31
C ASN A 30 9.16 -7.69 26.46
N THR A 31 9.50 -8.63 25.57
CA THR A 31 8.80 -9.93 25.46
C THR A 31 8.84 -10.77 26.74
N GLY A 32 9.81 -10.54 27.63
CA GLY A 32 10.00 -11.37 28.82
C GLY A 32 10.61 -12.74 28.49
N ASN A 33 11.09 -12.96 27.25
CA ASN A 33 11.54 -14.26 26.77
C ASN A 33 12.98 -14.21 26.27
N THR A 34 13.92 -14.59 27.13
CA THR A 34 15.36 -14.60 26.86
C THR A 34 15.85 -15.89 26.20
N SER A 35 14.95 -16.86 25.94
CA SER A 35 15.32 -18.14 25.31
C SER A 35 15.92 -17.92 23.93
N ALA A 36 16.91 -18.73 23.56
CA ALA A 36 17.45 -18.69 22.20
C ALA A 36 16.36 -19.03 21.17
N GLY A 37 16.31 -18.29 20.05
CA GLY A 37 15.29 -18.43 19.01
C GLY A 37 13.91 -17.84 19.38
N ALA A 38 13.78 -17.12 20.50
CA ALA A 38 12.55 -16.36 20.82
C ALA A 38 12.51 -15.01 20.08
N ASP A 39 12.76 -15.04 18.78
CA ASP A 39 12.79 -13.90 17.86
C ASP A 39 11.37 -13.42 17.47
N ALA A 40 11.28 -12.41 16.60
CA ALA A 40 10.01 -11.82 16.22
C ALA A 40 9.12 -12.78 15.42
N GLU A 41 9.69 -13.62 14.54
CA GLU A 41 8.93 -14.64 13.82
C GLU A 41 8.39 -15.71 14.78
N ALA A 42 9.17 -16.15 15.76
CA ALA A 42 8.73 -17.14 16.75
C ALA A 42 7.50 -16.66 17.51
N HIS A 43 7.47 -15.39 17.92
CA HIS A 43 6.29 -14.78 18.53
C HIS A 43 5.11 -14.68 17.56
N ALA A 44 5.36 -14.38 16.28
CA ALA A 44 4.34 -14.40 15.23
C ALA A 44 3.70 -15.79 15.07
N ARG A 45 4.53 -16.85 15.03
CA ARG A 45 4.06 -18.25 14.95
C ARG A 45 3.27 -18.65 16.20
N LEU A 46 3.73 -18.27 17.39
CA LEU A 46 3.02 -18.50 18.66
C LEU A 46 1.60 -17.92 18.62
N LEU A 47 1.48 -16.64 18.25
CA LEU A 47 0.20 -15.96 18.19
C LEU A 47 -0.73 -16.54 17.11
N TYR A 48 -0.18 -16.87 15.94
CA TYR A 48 -0.91 -17.49 14.84
C TYR A 48 -1.44 -18.88 15.18
N ASN A 49 -0.60 -19.74 15.75
CA ASN A 49 -0.95 -21.13 16.07
C ASN A 49 -1.87 -21.25 17.30
N GLY A 50 -1.96 -20.19 18.11
CA GLY A 50 -2.80 -20.15 19.30
C GLY A 50 -1.97 -19.99 20.56
N ASN A 51 -1.97 -18.77 21.11
CA ASN A 51 -1.37 -18.50 22.41
C ASN A 51 -2.28 -19.06 23.53
N SER A 52 -1.72 -19.88 24.41
CA SER A 52 -2.48 -20.48 25.53
C SER A 52 -2.95 -19.42 26.54
N ARG A 53 -2.19 -18.32 26.67
CA ARG A 53 -2.55 -17.14 27.46
C ARG A 53 -3.59 -16.30 26.71
N GLN A 54 -4.45 -15.61 27.45
CA GLN A 54 -5.28 -14.53 26.89
C GLN A 54 -4.41 -13.28 26.73
N ALA A 55 -3.46 -13.34 25.80
CA ALA A 55 -2.53 -12.25 25.52
C ALA A 55 -2.28 -12.15 24.01
N SER A 56 -2.27 -10.92 23.51
CA SER A 56 -2.00 -10.60 22.11
C SER A 56 -1.60 -9.14 21.99
N TRP A 57 -0.81 -8.83 20.97
CA TRP A 57 -0.29 -7.50 20.67
C TRP A 57 -0.10 -7.36 19.17
N HIS A 58 0.12 -6.13 18.71
CA HIS A 58 0.10 -5.82 17.29
C HIS A 58 1.42 -6.15 16.59
N PHE A 59 2.55 -5.85 17.23
CA PHE A 59 3.87 -6.01 16.61
C PHE A 59 4.90 -6.65 17.54
N THR A 60 5.75 -7.52 17.00
CA THR A 60 7.01 -7.92 17.64
C THR A 60 8.17 -7.45 16.78
N VAL A 61 9.23 -6.96 17.42
CA VAL A 61 10.45 -6.45 16.78
C VAL A 61 11.67 -7.10 17.40
N ASP A 62 12.57 -7.61 16.55
CA ASP A 62 13.90 -8.06 16.95
C ASP A 62 15.00 -7.27 16.22
N ASP A 63 16.24 -7.76 16.29
CA ASP A 63 17.41 -7.13 15.67
C ASP A 63 17.41 -7.17 14.13
N LYS A 64 16.59 -8.03 13.52
CA LYS A 64 16.59 -8.34 12.09
C LYS A 64 15.30 -7.93 11.40
N GLU A 65 14.15 -8.11 12.04
CA GLU A 65 12.84 -7.99 11.41
C GLU A 65 11.70 -7.59 12.36
N ILE A 66 10.56 -7.30 11.74
CA ILE A 66 9.33 -6.86 12.40
C ILE A 66 8.18 -7.71 11.88
N TRP A 67 7.36 -8.21 12.80
CA TRP A 67 6.16 -8.97 12.48
C TRP A 67 4.91 -8.32 13.07
N GLN A 68 3.86 -8.18 12.25
CA GLN A 68 2.54 -7.71 12.64
C GLN A 68 1.57 -8.89 12.78
N HIS A 69 0.88 -8.95 13.92
CA HIS A 69 0.01 -10.05 14.33
C HIS A 69 -1.47 -9.66 14.41
N LEU A 70 -1.76 -8.36 14.51
CA LEU A 70 -3.11 -7.80 14.53
C LEU A 70 -3.20 -6.56 13.63
N PRO A 71 -4.34 -6.32 12.95
CA PRO A 71 -4.64 -5.03 12.35
C PRO A 71 -4.59 -3.90 13.39
N THR A 72 -4.19 -2.70 12.99
CA THR A 72 -4.08 -1.54 13.89
C THR A 72 -5.43 -0.90 14.23
N ASP A 73 -6.50 -1.34 13.60
CA ASP A 73 -7.90 -0.97 13.90
C ASP A 73 -8.61 -2.01 14.77
N GLU A 74 -7.91 -3.06 15.24
CA GLU A 74 -8.43 -4.05 16.20
C GLU A 74 -7.66 -4.01 17.52
N ASN A 75 -8.32 -4.31 18.65
CA ASN A 75 -7.66 -4.38 19.95
C ASN A 75 -6.77 -5.62 20.12
N GLY A 76 -5.72 -5.48 20.93
CA GLY A 76 -4.98 -6.60 21.51
C GLY A 76 -5.27 -6.76 23.00
N TRP A 77 -4.80 -7.84 23.59
CA TRP A 77 -4.76 -8.06 25.04
C TRP A 77 -3.32 -7.98 25.55
N HIS A 78 -2.78 -6.77 25.68
CA HIS A 78 -1.37 -6.54 26.06
C HIS A 78 -1.18 -5.65 27.29
N ALA A 79 -2.14 -4.79 27.63
CA ALA A 79 -1.98 -3.77 28.66
C ALA A 79 -2.38 -4.21 30.08
N GLY A 80 -3.07 -5.34 30.22
CA GLY A 80 -3.45 -5.86 31.54
C GLY A 80 -4.50 -5.03 32.29
N ASP A 81 -5.20 -4.13 31.60
CA ASP A 81 -6.19 -3.20 32.15
C ASP A 81 -7.64 -3.58 31.77
N GLY A 82 -7.87 -4.83 31.41
CA GLY A 82 -9.17 -5.30 30.92
C GLY A 82 -9.60 -4.54 29.67
N ARG A 83 -10.75 -3.86 29.74
CA ARG A 83 -11.25 -2.99 28.65
C ARG A 83 -10.84 -1.52 28.81
N GLY A 84 -9.76 -1.26 29.56
CA GLY A 84 -9.19 0.07 29.70
C GLY A 84 -8.53 0.61 28.43
N SER A 85 -8.00 1.83 28.51
CA SER A 85 -7.42 2.53 27.35
C SER A 85 -6.16 1.88 26.81
N GLY A 86 -5.43 1.11 27.62
CA GLY A 86 -4.26 0.38 27.20
C GLY A 86 -4.61 -0.69 26.16
N ASN A 87 -5.64 -1.51 26.39
CA ASN A 87 -6.08 -2.49 25.38
C ASN A 87 -6.99 -1.87 24.30
N MET A 88 -7.86 -0.94 24.68
CA MET A 88 -8.94 -0.45 23.79
C MET A 88 -8.59 0.82 23.00
N ALA A 89 -7.40 1.40 23.22
CA ALA A 89 -6.97 2.60 22.51
C ALA A 89 -5.45 2.65 22.27
N SER A 90 -4.73 1.52 22.37
CA SER A 90 -3.30 1.47 22.08
C SER A 90 -2.92 0.38 21.09
N ILE A 91 -1.83 0.62 20.37
CA ILE A 91 -1.07 -0.40 19.64
C ILE A 91 0.00 -0.98 20.56
N GLY A 92 0.10 -2.30 20.67
CA GLY A 92 1.13 -3.00 21.45
C GLY A 92 2.36 -3.37 20.60
N VAL A 93 3.54 -2.94 21.05
CA VAL A 93 4.84 -3.24 20.42
C VAL A 93 5.73 -3.98 21.42
N GLU A 94 6.04 -5.23 21.13
CA GLU A 94 6.92 -6.10 21.91
C GLU A 94 8.35 -6.09 21.34
N ILE A 95 9.33 -5.73 22.15
CA ILE A 95 10.76 -5.75 21.80
C ILE A 95 11.36 -7.08 22.28
N CYS A 96 11.90 -7.87 21.36
CA CYS A 96 12.57 -9.12 21.65
C CYS A 96 13.84 -8.92 22.48
N GLU A 97 14.12 -9.89 23.35
CA GLU A 97 15.27 -9.90 24.25
C GLU A 97 15.91 -11.29 24.38
N ASN A 98 15.66 -12.13 23.37
CA ASN A 98 16.28 -13.45 23.23
C ASN A 98 17.81 -13.34 23.28
N ARG A 99 18.45 -14.24 24.02
CA ARG A 99 19.90 -14.17 24.33
C ARG A 99 20.82 -14.28 23.10
N ASP A 100 20.30 -14.78 21.99
CA ASP A 100 20.98 -14.92 20.70
C ASP A 100 20.66 -13.77 19.72
N GLY A 101 19.91 -12.75 20.15
CA GLY A 101 19.65 -11.51 19.41
C GLY A 101 20.40 -10.30 19.98
N ASP A 102 20.53 -9.26 19.17
CA ASP A 102 21.07 -7.96 19.60
C ASP A 102 19.94 -7.05 20.13
N PHE A 103 19.85 -6.93 21.45
CA PHE A 103 18.83 -6.11 22.08
C PHE A 103 18.92 -4.61 21.73
N ALA A 104 20.12 -4.05 21.63
CA ALA A 104 20.28 -2.63 21.31
C ALA A 104 19.79 -2.36 19.87
N LYS A 105 20.07 -3.30 18.96
CA LYS A 105 19.53 -3.25 17.60
C LYS A 105 18.01 -3.44 17.57
N ALA A 106 17.47 -4.37 18.36
CA ALA A 106 16.03 -4.56 18.50
C ALA A 106 15.32 -3.29 19.01
N GLU A 107 15.90 -2.60 20.01
CA GLU A 107 15.39 -1.31 20.49
C GLU A 107 15.45 -0.22 19.41
N ALA A 108 16.55 -0.14 18.65
CA ALA A 108 16.66 0.83 17.56
C ALA A 108 15.64 0.56 16.45
N ASN A 109 15.41 -0.70 16.09
CA ASN A 109 14.39 -1.10 15.13
C ASN A 109 12.97 -0.79 15.67
N ALA A 110 12.73 -1.04 16.96
CA ALA A 110 11.46 -0.72 17.61
C ALA A 110 11.22 0.79 17.64
N ALA A 111 12.24 1.61 17.89
CA ALA A 111 12.11 3.07 17.84
C ALA A 111 11.71 3.55 16.44
N GLN A 112 12.26 2.96 15.38
CA GLN A 112 11.86 3.23 13.99
C GLN A 112 10.41 2.81 13.73
N LEU A 113 10.00 1.63 14.19
CA LEU A 113 8.61 1.17 14.08
C LEU A 113 7.64 2.10 14.81
N VAL A 114 7.95 2.45 16.06
CA VAL A 114 7.10 3.33 16.87
C VAL A 114 6.98 4.71 16.20
N ARG A 115 8.07 5.24 15.63
CA ARG A 115 8.02 6.49 14.87
C ARG A 115 7.10 6.38 13.65
N HIS A 116 7.27 5.31 12.87
CA HIS A 116 6.42 5.04 11.71
C HIS A 116 4.93 4.94 12.09
N LEU A 117 4.61 4.24 13.18
CA LEU A 117 3.24 4.11 13.69
C LEU A 117 2.68 5.45 14.19
N CYS A 118 3.50 6.30 14.82
CA CYS A 118 3.10 7.65 15.20
C CYS A 118 2.67 8.46 13.97
N ASP A 119 3.47 8.42 12.90
CA ASP A 119 3.20 9.18 11.68
C ASP A 119 2.01 8.59 10.89
N GLU A 120 1.85 7.27 10.90
CA GLU A 120 0.75 6.56 10.23
C GLU A 120 -0.61 6.80 10.88
N LEU A 121 -0.66 6.67 12.21
CA LEU A 121 -1.88 6.74 12.99
C LEU A 121 -2.14 8.15 13.53
N ASP A 122 -1.29 9.13 13.20
CA ASP A 122 -1.35 10.51 13.68
C ASP A 122 -1.32 10.59 15.22
N ILE A 123 -0.54 9.71 15.85
CA ILE A 123 -0.36 9.64 17.30
C ILE A 123 0.88 10.48 17.67
N PRO A 124 0.77 11.49 18.55
CA PRO A 124 1.93 12.25 18.98
C PRO A 124 2.86 11.38 19.82
N VAL A 125 4.18 11.60 19.72
CA VAL A 125 5.19 10.85 20.50
C VAL A 125 4.95 10.92 22.02
N SER A 126 4.31 11.99 22.51
CA SER A 126 3.90 12.11 23.92
C SER A 126 2.88 11.06 24.39
N ARG A 127 2.28 10.30 23.46
CA ARG A 127 1.39 9.16 23.72
C ARG A 127 2.03 7.80 23.43
N VAL A 128 3.34 7.77 23.25
CA VAL A 128 4.15 6.56 23.36
C VAL A 128 4.43 6.33 24.85
N VAL A 129 3.91 5.24 25.41
CA VAL A 129 3.96 4.96 26.84
C VAL A 129 4.49 3.55 27.11
N PRO A 130 5.14 3.32 28.26
CA PRO A 130 5.50 1.97 28.66
C PRO A 130 4.25 1.22 29.15
N HIS A 131 4.27 -0.11 29.14
CA HIS A 131 3.20 -0.91 29.78
C HIS A 131 2.94 -0.51 31.25
N ARG A 132 3.99 -0.09 31.97
CA ARG A 132 3.91 0.45 33.33
C ARG A 132 2.87 1.58 33.47
N HIS A 133 2.64 2.37 32.43
CA HIS A 133 1.65 3.46 32.43
C HIS A 133 0.23 2.97 32.73
N TRP A 134 -0.12 1.74 32.31
CA TRP A 134 -1.48 1.22 32.42
C TRP A 134 -1.70 0.42 33.71
N SER A 135 -0.85 -0.57 33.96
CA SER A 135 -1.05 -1.56 35.04
C SER A 135 -0.05 -1.43 36.20
N GLY A 136 0.92 -0.51 36.10
CA GLY A 136 2.03 -0.43 37.05
C GLY A 136 3.10 -1.53 36.90
N LYS A 137 2.91 -2.51 36.00
CA LYS A 137 3.88 -3.58 35.74
C LYS A 137 5.26 -3.01 35.42
N ASN A 138 6.32 -3.63 35.92
CA ASN A 138 7.69 -3.34 35.47
C ASN A 138 7.91 -3.87 34.04
N CYS A 139 7.33 -3.18 33.06
CA CYS A 139 7.41 -3.49 31.63
C CYS A 139 7.33 -2.18 30.84
N PRO A 140 8.16 -1.95 29.82
CA PRO A 140 9.24 -2.81 29.29
C PRO A 140 10.46 -2.84 30.22
N HIS A 141 10.74 -3.93 30.94
CA HIS A 141 11.68 -3.89 32.07
C HIS A 141 13.11 -3.46 31.70
N ARG A 142 13.61 -3.83 30.52
CA ARG A 142 14.95 -3.43 30.05
C ARG A 142 14.94 -1.99 29.55
N THR A 143 14.03 -1.66 28.65
CA THR A 143 13.92 -0.34 28.01
C THR A 143 13.52 0.75 29.01
N LEU A 144 12.78 0.40 30.07
CA LEU A 144 12.27 1.34 31.06
C LEU A 144 13.36 1.98 31.92
N HIS A 145 14.53 1.35 32.04
CA HIS A 145 15.70 1.92 32.70
C HIS A 145 16.24 3.17 31.98
N HIS A 146 16.07 3.23 30.65
CA HIS A 146 16.52 4.32 29.78
C HIS A 146 15.38 4.81 28.88
N TRP A 147 14.17 4.91 29.44
CA TRP A 147 12.96 5.26 28.70
C TRP A 147 13.08 6.59 27.95
N SER A 148 13.69 7.60 28.58
CA SER A 148 13.90 8.91 27.97
C SER A 148 14.79 8.82 26.72
N GLN A 149 15.86 8.02 26.78
CA GLN A 149 16.73 7.76 25.63
C GLN A 149 15.96 7.04 24.52
N PHE A 150 15.11 6.06 24.85
CA PHE A 150 14.25 5.40 23.87
C PHE A 150 13.31 6.38 23.16
N ILE A 151 12.68 7.30 23.91
CA ILE A 151 11.82 8.34 23.32
C ILE A 151 12.62 9.29 22.41
N GLU A 152 13.87 9.64 22.76
CA GLU A 152 14.72 10.42 21.86
C GLU A 152 15.09 9.65 20.59
N MET A 153 15.32 8.34 20.66
CA MET A 153 15.50 7.48 19.47
C MET A 153 14.24 7.50 18.58
N VAL A 154 13.04 7.43 19.18
CA VAL A 154 11.77 7.55 18.43
C VAL A 154 11.67 8.90 17.75
N LYS A 155 11.93 10.01 18.45
CA LYS A 155 11.86 11.36 17.88
C LYS A 155 12.86 11.56 16.75
N GLY A 156 14.09 11.06 16.91
CA GLY A 156 15.19 11.20 15.96
C GLY A 156 15.15 10.23 14.78
N SER A 157 14.26 9.23 14.80
CA SER A 157 14.09 8.28 13.71
C SER A 157 13.60 8.99 12.44
N LYS A 158 14.32 8.79 11.34
CA LYS A 158 14.02 9.38 10.03
C LYS A 158 13.20 8.41 9.18
N TRP A 159 12.39 8.97 8.29
CA TRP A 159 11.74 8.19 7.24
C TRP A 159 12.78 7.51 6.35
N ASP A 160 12.54 6.25 6.00
CA ASP A 160 13.48 5.39 5.26
C ASP A 160 13.50 5.61 3.73
N GLY A 161 12.70 6.55 3.23
CA GLY A 161 12.60 6.86 1.80
C GLY A 161 11.71 5.93 0.99
N LYS A 162 11.15 4.86 1.58
CA LYS A 162 10.48 3.78 0.85
C LYS A 162 9.12 3.41 1.41
N SER A 163 9.02 3.20 2.72
CA SER A 163 7.78 2.79 3.38
C SER A 163 6.75 3.91 3.34
N PHE A 164 5.46 3.58 3.50
CA PHE A 164 4.44 4.63 3.63
C PHE A 164 4.83 5.56 4.80
N PRO A 165 4.97 6.87 4.59
CA PRO A 165 5.44 7.81 5.62
C PRO A 165 4.38 8.09 6.69
N GLY A 166 3.18 7.55 6.52
CA GLY A 166 2.03 7.84 7.35
C GLY A 166 1.14 8.97 6.83
N ARG A 167 -0.12 8.99 7.27
CA ARG A 167 -1.13 9.95 6.77
C ARG A 167 -0.80 11.39 7.14
N SER A 168 -0.09 11.60 8.26
CA SER A 168 0.32 12.93 8.71
C SER A 168 1.21 13.67 7.71
N ALA A 169 1.97 12.94 6.88
CA ALA A 169 2.81 13.51 5.82
C ALA A 169 1.99 14.16 4.69
N PHE A 170 0.74 13.72 4.49
CA PHE A 170 -0.12 14.12 3.37
C PHE A 170 -1.29 14.98 3.82
N LYS A 171 -1.05 15.90 4.76
CA LYS A 171 -2.00 16.96 5.11
C LYS A 171 -1.65 18.23 4.35
N ILE A 172 -2.66 18.95 3.85
CA ILE A 172 -2.44 20.18 3.07
C ILE A 172 -1.51 21.14 3.82
N GLY A 173 -0.48 21.62 3.12
CA GLY A 173 0.54 22.49 3.66
C GLY A 173 1.67 21.78 4.42
N LYS A 174 1.58 20.49 4.73
CA LYS A 174 2.69 19.78 5.40
C LYS A 174 3.86 19.56 4.46
N LYS A 175 5.07 19.67 5.02
CA LYS A 175 6.31 19.38 4.33
C LYS A 175 6.80 17.99 4.75
N HIS A 176 7.10 17.13 3.78
CA HIS A 176 7.72 15.84 4.03
C HIS A 176 8.42 15.34 2.75
N PRO A 177 9.60 14.70 2.80
CA PRO A 177 10.28 14.19 1.61
C PRO A 177 9.43 13.24 0.76
N ALA A 178 8.58 12.45 1.40
CA ALA A 178 7.66 11.54 0.72
C ALA A 178 6.61 12.24 -0.15
N VAL A 179 6.35 13.53 0.03
CA VAL A 179 5.46 14.30 -0.87
C VAL A 179 6.10 14.44 -2.24
N THR A 180 7.41 14.74 -2.28
CA THR A 180 8.14 14.81 -3.55
C THR A 180 8.07 13.45 -4.26
N VAL A 181 8.35 12.37 -3.52
CA VAL A 181 8.27 10.99 -4.05
C VAL A 181 6.85 10.69 -4.58
N LEU A 182 5.80 11.02 -3.82
CA LEU A 182 4.41 10.87 -4.27
C LEU A 182 4.18 11.57 -5.62
N GLY A 183 4.60 12.83 -5.74
CA GLY A 183 4.38 13.61 -6.95
C GLY A 183 5.18 13.11 -8.14
N GLU A 184 6.43 12.67 -7.93
CA GLU A 184 7.26 12.03 -8.97
C GLU A 184 6.62 10.75 -9.48
N ARG A 185 6.15 9.88 -8.58
CA ARG A 185 5.46 8.65 -8.98
C ARG A 185 4.14 8.95 -9.69
N LEU A 186 3.36 9.93 -9.23
CA LEU A 186 2.14 10.36 -9.94
C LEU A 186 2.47 10.85 -11.35
N HIS A 187 3.58 11.57 -11.52
CA HIS A 187 4.05 12.00 -12.83
C HIS A 187 4.35 10.80 -13.74
N GLU A 188 5.12 9.82 -13.25
CA GLU A 188 5.43 8.58 -13.97
C GLU A 188 4.20 7.75 -14.34
N HIS A 189 3.19 7.71 -13.45
CA HIS A 189 1.91 7.06 -13.70
C HIS A 189 0.98 7.85 -14.64
N GLY A 190 1.43 8.97 -15.22
CA GLY A 190 0.69 9.73 -16.23
C GLY A 190 -0.18 10.86 -15.68
N TYR A 191 -0.07 11.17 -14.40
CA TYR A 191 -0.78 12.27 -13.75
C TYR A 191 0.07 13.56 -13.70
N GLY A 192 1.11 13.65 -14.53
CA GLY A 192 1.97 14.84 -14.64
C GLY A 192 1.21 16.12 -15.00
N LYS A 193 0.08 16.02 -15.72
CA LYS A 193 -0.75 17.16 -16.16
C LYS A 193 -1.27 18.07 -15.03
N TYR A 194 -1.30 17.57 -13.80
CA TYR A 194 -1.71 18.37 -12.64
C TYR A 194 -0.60 19.35 -12.20
N TYR A 195 0.66 19.07 -12.50
CA TYR A 195 1.81 19.82 -12.04
C TYR A 195 2.25 20.86 -13.08
N LYS A 196 2.19 22.15 -12.71
CA LYS A 196 2.67 23.25 -13.57
C LYS A 196 4.19 23.44 -13.50
N VAL A 197 4.75 23.32 -12.30
CA VAL A 197 6.19 23.54 -12.02
C VAL A 197 6.91 22.22 -11.72
N GLY A 198 6.16 21.17 -11.39
CA GLY A 198 6.67 19.85 -10.99
C GLY A 198 6.38 19.53 -9.52
N PRO A 199 6.68 18.29 -9.07
CA PRO A 199 6.55 17.86 -7.68
C PRO A 199 7.43 18.66 -6.72
N GLY A 200 6.98 18.83 -5.48
CA GLY A 200 7.74 19.49 -4.43
C GLY A 200 7.45 18.90 -3.05
N PRO A 201 8.17 19.32 -2.00
CA PRO A 201 8.12 18.66 -0.69
C PRO A 201 6.90 19.05 0.15
N ARG A 202 6.04 19.96 -0.32
CA ARG A 202 4.88 20.46 0.42
C ARG A 202 3.59 19.93 -0.20
N PHE A 203 2.84 19.12 0.55
CA PHE A 203 1.60 18.54 0.06
C PHE A 203 0.57 19.63 -0.18
N SER A 204 0.06 19.70 -1.41
CA SER A 204 -0.78 20.77 -1.90
C SER A 204 -2.06 20.23 -2.53
N GLU A 205 -2.95 21.15 -2.92
CA GLU A 205 -4.18 20.79 -3.61
C GLU A 205 -3.92 20.20 -5.01
N VAL A 206 -2.74 20.46 -5.59
CA VAL A 206 -2.28 19.83 -6.83
C VAL A 206 -2.04 18.34 -6.60
N ASP A 207 -1.27 18.00 -5.56
CA ASP A 207 -0.97 16.61 -5.19
C ASP A 207 -2.27 15.87 -4.87
N ARG A 208 -3.15 16.47 -4.04
CA ARG A 208 -4.44 15.88 -3.67
C ARG A 208 -5.30 15.55 -4.90
N LYS A 209 -5.40 16.47 -5.86
CA LYS A 209 -6.18 16.25 -7.09
C LYS A 209 -5.56 15.18 -7.98
N ALA A 210 -4.24 15.18 -8.14
CA ALA A 210 -3.53 14.16 -8.89
C ALA A 210 -3.71 12.77 -8.26
N THR A 211 -3.57 12.67 -6.94
CA THR A 211 -3.83 11.44 -6.19
C THR A 211 -5.28 10.99 -6.33
N ALA A 212 -6.26 11.89 -6.23
CA ALA A 212 -7.67 11.54 -6.37
C ALA A 212 -7.97 10.98 -7.77
N ALA A 213 -7.33 11.52 -8.82
CA ALA A 213 -7.45 11.00 -10.18
C ALA A 213 -6.85 9.59 -10.29
N PHE A 214 -5.63 9.40 -9.76
CA PHE A 214 -5.01 8.08 -9.68
C PHE A 214 -5.90 7.06 -8.97
N GLN A 215 -6.45 7.42 -7.81
CA GLN A 215 -7.36 6.58 -7.04
C GLN A 215 -8.64 6.22 -7.82
N ARG A 216 -9.23 7.15 -8.58
CA ARG A 216 -10.39 6.84 -9.44
C ARG A 216 -10.04 5.85 -10.55
N ASP A 217 -8.87 5.99 -11.15
CA ASP A 217 -8.40 5.05 -12.18
C ASP A 217 -8.07 3.66 -11.63
N GLN A 218 -7.91 3.54 -10.30
CA GLN A 218 -7.88 2.25 -9.60
C GLN A 218 -9.26 1.60 -9.42
N GLY A 219 -10.34 2.27 -9.85
CA GLY A 219 -11.73 1.87 -9.66
C GLY A 219 -12.31 2.29 -8.30
N TRP A 220 -11.62 3.16 -7.54
CA TRP A 220 -12.08 3.60 -6.22
C TRP A 220 -13.02 4.79 -6.32
N SER A 221 -13.90 4.95 -5.33
CA SER A 221 -14.89 6.02 -5.27
C SER A 221 -15.15 6.49 -3.83
N GLY A 222 -15.85 7.61 -3.66
CA GLY A 222 -16.15 8.18 -2.34
C GLY A 222 -14.88 8.49 -1.54
N SER A 223 -14.83 8.07 -0.28
CA SER A 223 -13.65 8.19 0.58
C SER A 223 -12.45 7.36 0.10
N GLY A 224 -12.66 6.38 -0.78
CA GLY A 224 -11.58 5.65 -1.43
C GLY A 224 -10.83 6.45 -2.49
N ALA A 225 -11.39 7.58 -2.95
CA ALA A 225 -10.81 8.44 -3.99
C ALA A 225 -10.82 9.93 -3.61
N ASP A 226 -10.56 10.22 -2.34
CA ASP A 226 -10.59 11.56 -1.74
C ASP A 226 -9.33 12.40 -2.02
N GLY A 227 -8.29 11.78 -2.57
CA GLY A 227 -7.00 12.38 -2.85
C GLY A 227 -6.00 12.37 -1.71
N TYR A 228 -6.33 11.75 -0.57
CA TYR A 228 -5.41 11.58 0.54
C TYR A 228 -4.83 10.16 0.50
N PRO A 229 -3.52 10.01 0.20
CA PRO A 229 -2.94 8.69 0.05
C PRO A 229 -2.90 7.95 1.40
N GLY A 230 -3.48 6.74 1.40
CA GLY A 230 -3.29 5.75 2.45
C GLY A 230 -2.26 4.68 2.05
N PRO A 231 -2.02 3.66 2.89
CA PRO A 231 -1.06 2.60 2.61
C PRO A 231 -1.27 1.92 1.25
N LEU A 232 -2.52 1.59 0.90
CA LEU A 232 -2.84 0.97 -0.39
C LEU A 232 -2.63 1.91 -1.59
N THR A 233 -2.87 3.22 -1.41
CA THR A 233 -2.56 4.21 -2.46
C THR A 233 -1.06 4.27 -2.70
N TRP A 234 -0.27 4.33 -1.61
CA TRP A 234 1.18 4.35 -1.67
C TRP A 234 1.73 3.10 -2.36
N GLU A 235 1.31 1.92 -1.91
CA GLU A 235 1.70 0.62 -2.48
C GLU A 235 1.51 0.60 -4.01
N ARG A 236 0.29 0.87 -4.50
CA ARG A 236 0.00 0.87 -5.94
C ARG A 236 0.78 1.91 -6.73
N LEU A 237 1.10 3.04 -6.11
CA LEU A 237 1.82 4.12 -6.75
C LEU A 237 3.33 3.83 -6.83
N MET A 238 3.88 3.09 -5.87
CA MET A 238 5.28 2.64 -5.91
C MET A 238 5.52 1.54 -6.94
N GLU A 239 4.50 0.75 -7.30
CA GLU A 239 4.59 -0.21 -8.41
C GLU A 239 4.88 0.49 -9.75
N PRO A 240 5.57 -0.19 -10.69
CA PRO A 240 5.83 0.36 -12.02
C PRO A 240 4.53 0.79 -12.72
N PRO A 241 4.54 1.92 -13.46
CA PRO A 241 3.38 2.33 -14.23
C PRO A 241 3.02 1.25 -15.25
N LYS A 242 1.72 1.02 -15.43
CA LYS A 242 1.25 0.15 -16.52
C LYS A 242 1.76 0.72 -17.84
N LYS A 243 2.39 -0.11 -18.66
CA LYS A 243 2.76 0.28 -20.01
C LYS A 243 1.50 0.79 -20.70
N LYS A 244 1.53 2.03 -21.20
CA LYS A 244 0.52 2.46 -22.17
C LYS A 244 0.56 1.45 -23.29
N GLU A 245 -0.58 0.83 -23.60
CA GLU A 245 -0.69 0.06 -24.82
C GLU A 245 -0.26 0.99 -25.95
N GLU A 246 0.84 0.65 -26.61
CA GLU A 246 1.25 1.35 -27.80
C GLU A 246 0.13 1.16 -28.80
N LYS A 247 -0.46 2.26 -29.24
CA LYS A 247 -1.42 2.20 -30.34
C LYS A 247 -0.73 1.51 -31.49
N LYS A 248 -1.27 0.38 -31.94
CA LYS A 248 -0.65 -0.39 -33.02
C LYS A 248 -1.18 0.13 -34.34
N LEU A 249 -0.28 0.36 -35.28
CA LEU A 249 -0.69 0.66 -36.63
C LEU A 249 -1.31 -0.62 -37.22
N LYS A 250 -2.59 -0.54 -37.62
CA LYS A 250 -3.30 -1.62 -38.29
C LYS A 250 -3.72 -1.18 -39.69
N GLU A 251 -3.54 -2.08 -40.65
CA GLU A 251 -3.97 -1.89 -42.04
C GLU A 251 -5.43 -2.30 -42.21
N PHE A 252 -6.18 -1.47 -42.92
CA PHE A 252 -7.55 -1.72 -43.33
C PHE A 252 -7.65 -1.62 -44.85
N TRP A 253 -8.50 -2.44 -45.44
CA TRP A 253 -8.72 -2.57 -46.87
C TRP A 253 -10.11 -2.03 -47.19
N ARG A 254 -10.15 -0.94 -47.94
CA ARG A 254 -11.40 -0.34 -48.43
C ARG A 254 -11.58 -0.67 -49.90
N LEU A 255 -12.76 -1.20 -50.23
CA LEU A 255 -13.02 -1.79 -51.54
C LEU A 255 -14.15 -1.02 -52.23
N TYR A 256 -13.97 -0.73 -53.51
CA TYR A 256 -14.94 -0.04 -54.34
C TYR A 256 -15.21 -0.79 -55.64
N LYS A 257 -16.47 -0.79 -56.07
CA LYS A 257 -16.93 -1.27 -57.37
C LYS A 257 -17.50 -0.06 -58.11
N ASN A 258 -16.92 0.28 -59.27
CA ASN A 258 -17.37 1.40 -60.09
C ASN A 258 -17.52 2.73 -59.31
N GLY A 259 -16.64 2.95 -58.32
CA GLY A 259 -16.65 4.14 -57.46
C GLY A 259 -17.50 4.02 -56.19
N GLU A 260 -18.34 3.00 -56.03
CA GLU A 260 -19.15 2.78 -54.82
C GLU A 260 -18.45 1.82 -53.86
N GLN A 261 -18.35 2.21 -52.58
CA GLN A 261 -17.70 1.37 -51.57
C GLN A 261 -18.58 0.17 -51.22
N PHE A 262 -18.04 -1.04 -51.36
CA PHE A 262 -18.76 -2.28 -51.00
C PHE A 262 -18.10 -3.05 -49.84
N GLY A 263 -16.94 -2.60 -49.35
CA GLY A 263 -16.21 -3.30 -48.31
C GLY A 263 -15.24 -2.44 -47.53
N TYR A 264 -15.09 -2.74 -46.23
CA TYR A 264 -14.06 -2.18 -45.37
C TYR A 264 -13.66 -3.23 -44.33
N PHE A 265 -12.43 -3.73 -44.42
CA PHE A 265 -11.98 -4.89 -43.67
C PHE A 265 -10.62 -4.65 -43.03
N ASP A 266 -10.38 -5.29 -41.90
CA ASP A 266 -9.14 -5.23 -41.14
C ASP A 266 -8.32 -6.53 -41.24
N VAL A 267 -8.79 -7.45 -42.09
CA VAL A 267 -8.21 -8.77 -42.41
C VAL A 267 -8.24 -8.96 -43.92
N ASP A 268 -7.06 -9.17 -44.52
CA ASP A 268 -6.88 -9.31 -45.98
C ASP A 268 -7.74 -10.43 -46.58
N GLU A 269 -7.82 -11.59 -45.92
CA GLU A 269 -8.61 -12.72 -46.41
C GLU A 269 -10.11 -12.39 -46.55
N ASN A 270 -10.66 -11.61 -45.61
CA ASN A 270 -12.06 -11.15 -45.70
C ASN A 270 -12.26 -10.20 -46.88
N ALA A 271 -11.29 -9.29 -47.11
CA ALA A 271 -11.33 -8.39 -48.25
C ALA A 271 -11.29 -9.18 -49.57
N ARG A 272 -10.36 -10.12 -49.72
CA ARG A 272 -10.23 -10.97 -50.92
C ARG A 272 -11.48 -11.79 -51.19
N ARG A 273 -12.04 -12.44 -50.15
CA ARG A 273 -13.30 -13.17 -50.27
C ARG A 273 -14.44 -12.26 -50.74
N LYS A 274 -14.54 -11.05 -50.19
CA LYS A 274 -15.57 -10.09 -50.61
C LYS A 274 -15.40 -9.64 -52.05
N ILE A 275 -14.15 -9.45 -52.52
CA ILE A 275 -13.88 -9.16 -53.94
C ILE A 275 -14.36 -10.33 -54.80
N ALA A 276 -13.99 -11.57 -54.45
CA ALA A 276 -14.38 -12.76 -55.22
C ALA A 276 -15.92 -12.90 -55.34
N GLU A 277 -16.66 -12.75 -54.24
CA GLU A 277 -18.13 -12.75 -54.24
C GLU A 277 -18.72 -11.70 -55.20
N VAL A 278 -18.14 -10.49 -55.21
CA VAL A 278 -18.61 -9.41 -56.09
C VAL A 278 -18.29 -9.70 -57.55
N LEU A 279 -17.12 -10.28 -57.84
CA LEU A 279 -16.75 -10.70 -59.20
C LEU A 279 -17.70 -11.81 -59.70
N GLU A 280 -17.94 -12.85 -58.91
CA GLU A 280 -18.84 -13.96 -59.24
C GLU A 280 -20.28 -13.47 -59.50
N LYS A 281 -20.78 -12.57 -58.65
CA LYS A 281 -22.09 -11.95 -58.84
C LYS A 281 -22.14 -11.13 -60.13
N SER A 282 -21.10 -10.34 -60.42
CA SER A 282 -21.07 -9.51 -61.63
C SER A 282 -21.06 -10.34 -62.92
N MET A 283 -20.42 -11.53 -62.89
CA MET A 283 -20.52 -12.50 -63.99
C MET A 283 -21.95 -13.02 -64.15
N THR A 284 -22.60 -13.37 -63.03
CA THR A 284 -24.00 -13.83 -63.02
C THR A 284 -24.95 -12.75 -63.57
N ASP A 285 -24.68 -11.49 -63.25
CA ASP A 285 -25.45 -10.33 -63.68
C ASP A 285 -25.10 -9.88 -65.12
N ASN A 286 -24.19 -10.59 -65.82
CA ASN A 286 -23.71 -10.29 -67.19
C ASN A 286 -23.17 -8.85 -67.37
N GLU A 287 -22.49 -8.31 -66.35
CA GLU A 287 -21.86 -6.99 -66.43
C GLU A 287 -20.68 -7.02 -67.41
N LYS A 288 -20.70 -6.15 -68.43
CA LYS A 288 -19.69 -6.13 -69.51
C LYS A 288 -18.33 -5.61 -69.06
N GLU A 289 -18.30 -4.72 -68.08
CA GLU A 289 -17.09 -4.12 -67.53
C GLU A 289 -17.31 -3.79 -66.06
N ILE A 290 -16.33 -4.11 -65.22
CA ILE A 290 -16.32 -3.78 -63.79
C ILE A 290 -14.95 -3.22 -63.39
N ASN A 291 -14.95 -2.14 -62.62
CA ASN A 291 -13.76 -1.58 -62.03
C ASN A 291 -13.74 -1.87 -60.53
N ILE A 292 -12.74 -2.62 -60.06
CA ILE A 292 -12.49 -2.83 -58.64
C ILE A 292 -11.30 -1.98 -58.22
N LYS A 293 -11.53 -1.07 -57.27
CA LYS A 293 -10.47 -0.28 -56.62
C LYS A 293 -10.29 -0.75 -55.18
N VAL A 294 -9.03 -0.91 -54.78
CA VAL A 294 -8.63 -1.27 -53.42
C VAL A 294 -7.75 -0.16 -52.84
N GLU A 295 -8.15 0.37 -51.68
CA GLU A 295 -7.37 1.34 -50.92
C GLU A 295 -6.92 0.73 -49.58
N ARG A 296 -5.70 1.04 -49.17
CA ARG A 296 -5.11 0.58 -47.90
C ARG A 296 -5.02 1.76 -46.93
N ASP A 297 -5.79 1.69 -45.85
CA ASP A 297 -5.84 2.67 -44.78
C ASP A 297 -5.02 2.17 -43.58
N LEU A 298 -3.99 2.91 -43.19
CA LEU A 298 -3.23 2.64 -41.97
C LEU A 298 -3.79 3.48 -40.82
N LYS A 299 -4.29 2.83 -39.76
CA LYS A 299 -4.88 3.51 -38.60
C LYS A 299 -4.26 2.98 -37.30
N TYR A 300 -3.96 3.90 -36.40
CA TYR A 300 -3.58 3.56 -35.03
C TYR A 300 -4.81 3.11 -34.26
N ILE A 301 -4.82 1.86 -33.80
CA ILE A 301 -5.82 1.30 -32.90
C ILE A 301 -5.26 1.15 -31.49
#